data_AF-A0A950V3I8-F1
#
_entry.id   AF-A0A950V3I8-F1
#
_cell.length_a   1.000
_cell.length_b   1.000
_cell.length_c   1.000
_cell.angle_alpha   90.00
_cell.angle_beta   90.00
_cell.angle_gamma   90.00
#
_symmetry.space_group_name_H-M   'P 1'
#
loop_
_entity.id
_entity.type
_entity.pdbx_description
1 polymer ?
#
loop_
_entity_poly.entity_id
_entity_poly.type
_entity_poly.pdbx_seq_one_letter_code
_entity_poly.pdbx_strand_id
1 'polypeptide(L)'
;MNLARRSFFWSGVYGLVVLIPMYFFEHRTGIDTPPPITHPEFYYGFIGVAIAWQMAFIVISRDPVRFRPLMIPAIVEKLSFIAALVGLFSLGRTSDPMLALAGALDAVMLALFVASYGATRTVDHGRPGERKLWMKE
;
A
#
# COMPACT_ATOMS: atom_id res chain seq x y z
N MET A 1 11.21 7.15 -13.38
CA MET A 1 9.76 6.82 -13.30
C MET A 1 9.44 5.31 -13.27
N ASN A 2 10.30 4.43 -13.81
CA ASN A 2 10.01 2.99 -13.84
C ASN A 2 9.87 2.33 -12.46
N LEU A 3 10.61 2.81 -11.44
CA LEU A 3 10.49 2.30 -10.07
C LEU A 3 9.06 2.48 -9.55
N ALA A 4 8.57 3.72 -9.45
CA ALA A 4 7.22 3.99 -8.96
C ALA A 4 6.13 3.25 -9.75
N ARG A 5 6.24 3.24 -11.09
CA ARG A 5 5.32 2.48 -11.94
C ARG A 5 5.31 0.99 -11.58
N ARG A 6 6.48 0.35 -11.48
CA ARG A 6 6.59 -1.09 -11.20
C ARG A 6 6.20 -1.42 -9.76
N SER A 7 6.66 -0.65 -8.78
CA SER A 7 6.35 -0.87 -7.36
C SER A 7 4.85 -0.84 -7.12
N PHE A 8 4.17 0.24 -7.53
CA PHE A 8 2.73 0.36 -7.32
C PHE A 8 1.91 -0.66 -8.13
N PHE A 9 2.35 -1.00 -9.36
CA PHE A 9 1.67 -2.01 -10.16
C PHE A 9 1.74 -3.39 -9.51
N TRP A 10 2.95 -3.86 -9.18
CA TRP A 10 3.14 -5.18 -8.59
C TRP A 10 2.57 -5.27 -7.18
N SER A 11 2.65 -4.21 -6.38
CA SER A 11 1.98 -4.15 -5.07
C SER A 11 0.47 -4.31 -5.22
N GLY A 12 -0.17 -3.57 -6.14
CA GLY A 12 -1.61 -3.67 -6.36
C GLY A 12 -2.03 -5.06 -6.88
N VAL A 13 -1.30 -5.63 -7.85
CA VAL A 13 -1.59 -6.98 -8.37
C VAL A 13 -1.43 -8.04 -7.29
N TYR A 14 -0.31 -8.02 -6.56
CA TYR A 14 -0.05 -8.94 -5.46
C TYR A 14 -1.16 -8.84 -4.40
N GLY A 15 -1.51 -7.61 -3.99
CA GLY A 15 -2.55 -7.38 -3.00
C GLY A 15 -3.91 -7.94 -3.45
N LEU A 16 -4.30 -7.78 -4.72
CA LEU A 16 -5.54 -8.37 -5.23
C LEU A 16 -5.51 -9.90 -5.20
N VAL A 17 -4.38 -10.51 -5.60
CA VAL A 17 -4.21 -11.97 -5.58
C VAL A 17 -4.31 -12.53 -4.15
N VAL A 18 -3.84 -11.78 -3.15
CA VAL A 18 -3.93 -12.20 -1.74
C VAL A 18 -5.32 -11.93 -1.15
N LEU A 19 -5.88 -10.74 -1.37
CA LEU A 19 -7.10 -10.28 -0.69
C LEU A 19 -8.38 -10.87 -1.28
N ILE A 20 -8.46 -11.08 -2.60
CA ILE A 20 -9.69 -11.61 -3.22
C ILE A 20 -10.04 -13.02 -2.67
N PRO A 21 -9.08 -13.97 -2.58
CA PRO A 21 -9.36 -15.27 -1.96
C PRO A 21 -9.80 -15.20 -0.50
N MET A 22 -9.40 -14.16 0.25
CA MET A 22 -9.77 -14.05 1.67
C MET A 22 -11.28 -13.93 1.87
N TYR A 23 -12.06 -13.43 0.90
CA TYR A 23 -13.53 -13.46 0.98
C TYR A 23 -14.12 -14.86 1.19
N PHE A 24 -13.38 -15.91 0.82
CA PHE A 24 -13.85 -17.30 0.91
C PHE A 24 -13.23 -18.06 2.09
N PHE A 25 -12.34 -17.41 2.86
CA PHE A 25 -11.56 -18.08 3.90
C PHE A 25 -12.01 -17.77 5.34
N GLU A 26 -13.05 -16.97 5.56
CA GLU A 26 -13.55 -16.65 6.90
C GLU A 26 -13.71 -17.90 7.79
N HIS A 27 -14.46 -18.89 7.31
CA HIS A 27 -14.70 -20.13 8.07
C HIS A 27 -13.41 -20.90 8.35
N ARG A 28 -12.54 -20.98 7.34
CA ARG A 28 -11.26 -21.69 7.46
C ARG A 28 -10.33 -21.00 8.44
N THR A 29 -10.24 -19.67 8.41
CA THR A 29 -9.51 -18.87 9.39
C THR A 29 -10.05 -19.11 10.80
N GLY A 30 -11.37 -19.24 10.99
CA GLY A 30 -11.93 -19.57 12.30
C GLY A 30 -11.55 -20.95 12.84
N ILE A 31 -11.19 -21.89 11.96
CA ILE A 31 -10.69 -23.24 12.33
C ILE A 31 -9.17 -23.21 12.53
N ASP A 32 -8.43 -22.62 11.59
CA ASP A 32 -6.96 -22.63 11.55
C ASP A 32 -6.37 -21.70 12.63
N THR A 33 -7.08 -20.61 12.96
CA THR A 33 -6.69 -19.62 13.99
C THR A 33 -7.86 -19.35 14.95
N PRO A 34 -8.16 -20.26 15.89
CA PRO A 34 -9.27 -20.09 16.82
C PRO A 34 -9.03 -18.91 17.78
N PRO A 35 -10.10 -18.27 18.29
CA PRO A 35 -11.50 -18.64 18.10
C PRO A 35 -12.10 -18.21 16.75
N PRO A 36 -13.27 -18.75 16.36
CA PRO A 36 -13.99 -18.30 15.18
C PRO A 36 -14.24 -16.78 15.17
N ILE A 37 -14.27 -16.18 13.98
CA ILE A 37 -14.57 -14.76 13.80
C ILE A 37 -15.99 -14.47 14.31
N THR A 38 -16.11 -13.61 15.32
CA THR A 38 -17.39 -13.23 15.92
C THR A 38 -17.99 -11.95 15.34
N HIS A 39 -17.18 -11.16 14.62
CA HIS A 39 -17.56 -9.89 13.99
C HIS A 39 -17.18 -9.90 12.50
N PRO A 40 -17.91 -10.65 11.65
CA PRO A 40 -17.58 -10.78 10.23
C PRO A 40 -17.61 -9.44 9.48
N GLU A 41 -18.40 -8.46 9.94
CA GLU A 41 -18.45 -7.12 9.37
C GLU A 41 -17.09 -6.41 9.38
N PHE A 42 -16.25 -6.62 10.39
CA PHE A 42 -14.90 -6.07 10.43
C PHE A 42 -13.95 -6.81 9.49
N TYR A 43 -14.12 -8.12 9.35
CA TYR A 43 -13.34 -8.95 8.43
C TYR A 43 -13.59 -8.54 6.97
N TYR A 44 -14.85 -8.56 6.55
CA TYR A 44 -15.23 -8.19 5.18
C TYR A 44 -15.05 -6.69 4.89
N GLY A 45 -15.30 -5.83 5.89
CA GLY A 45 -15.07 -4.40 5.78
C GLY A 45 -13.60 -4.08 5.53
N PHE A 46 -12.69 -4.72 6.28
CA PHE A 46 -11.25 -4.56 6.09
C PHE A 46 -10.80 -5.03 4.69
N ILE A 47 -11.23 -6.23 4.27
CA ILE A 47 -10.89 -6.77 2.95
C ILE A 47 -11.38 -5.83 1.83
N GLY A 48 -12.61 -5.33 1.93
CA GLY A 48 -13.18 -4.42 0.93
C GLY A 48 -12.38 -3.12 0.80
N VAL A 49 -12.03 -2.49 1.93
CA VAL A 49 -11.20 -1.28 1.94
C VAL A 49 -9.79 -1.57 1.42
N ALA A 50 -9.19 -2.71 1.80
CA ALA A 50 -7.86 -3.08 1.34
C ALA A 50 -7.81 -3.29 -0.19
N ILE A 51 -8.85 -3.91 -0.78
CA ILE A 51 -8.99 -4.06 -2.23
C ILE A 51 -9.14 -2.71 -2.93
N ALA A 52 -9.90 -1.77 -2.35
CA ALA A 52 -10.00 -0.40 -2.86
C ALA A 52 -8.62 0.27 -2.97
N TRP A 53 -7.75 0.07 -1.97
CA TRP A 53 -6.37 0.55 -2.01
C TRP A 53 -5.51 -0.16 -3.06
N GLN A 54 -5.68 -1.47 -3.28
CA GLN A 54 -4.96 -2.16 -4.35
C GLN A 54 -5.32 -1.61 -5.74
N MET A 55 -6.60 -1.28 -5.95
CA MET A 55 -7.03 -0.58 -7.16
C MET A 55 -6.39 0.80 -7.27
N ALA A 56 -6.34 1.56 -6.17
CA ALA A 56 -5.65 2.86 -6.14
C ALA A 56 -4.17 2.73 -6.50
N PHE A 57 -3.46 1.69 -6.06
CA PHE A 57 -2.07 1.45 -6.42
C PHE A 57 -1.91 1.19 -7.93
N ILE A 58 -2.80 0.41 -8.53
CA ILE A 58 -2.81 0.22 -9.99
C ILE A 58 -3.05 1.56 -10.70
N VAL A 59 -3.94 2.42 -10.20
CA VAL A 59 -4.16 3.78 -10.76
C VAL A 59 -2.90 4.64 -10.66
N ILE A 60 -2.27 4.70 -9.48
CA ILE A 60 -0.99 5.43 -9.27
C ILE A 60 0.07 4.94 -10.25
N SER A 61 0.14 3.63 -10.50
CA SER A 61 1.13 3.05 -11.41
C SER A 61 1.02 3.58 -12.86
N ARG A 62 -0.17 4.03 -13.29
CA ARG A 62 -0.40 4.53 -14.66
C ARG A 62 0.31 5.86 -14.89
N ASP A 63 0.26 6.74 -13.90
CA ASP A 63 0.93 8.04 -13.92
C ASP A 63 1.41 8.43 -12.50
N PRO A 64 2.57 7.93 -12.08
CA PRO A 64 3.06 8.14 -10.72
C PRO A 64 3.40 9.60 -10.40
N VAL A 65 3.69 10.43 -11.41
CA VAL A 65 4.00 11.85 -11.21
C VAL A 65 2.71 12.62 -10.94
N ARG A 66 1.67 12.41 -11.76
CA ARG A 66 0.35 13.02 -11.56
C ARG A 66 -0.27 12.61 -10.22
N PHE A 67 -0.16 11.34 -9.85
CA PHE A 67 -0.75 10.80 -8.62
C PHE A 67 0.20 10.82 -7.41
N ARG A 68 1.29 11.59 -7.47
CA ARG A 68 2.24 11.72 -6.36
C ARG A 68 1.59 12.06 -5.00
N PRO A 69 0.57 12.94 -4.90
CA PRO A 69 -0.11 13.17 -3.62
C PRO A 69 -0.76 11.92 -3.02
N LEU A 70 -1.26 11.00 -3.86
CA LEU A 70 -1.85 9.73 -3.41
C LEU A 70 -0.82 8.72 -2.89
N MET A 71 0.47 8.94 -3.10
CA MET A 71 1.51 8.10 -2.50
C MET A 71 1.61 8.30 -0.99
N ILE A 72 1.24 9.48 -0.46
CA ILE A 72 1.25 9.74 0.98
C ILE A 72 0.27 8.82 1.71
N PRO A 73 -1.03 8.77 1.36
CA PRO A 73 -1.94 7.84 2.01
C PRO A 73 -1.61 6.37 1.71
N ALA A 74 -0.96 6.05 0.58
CA ALA A 74 -0.43 4.70 0.35
C ALA A 74 0.70 4.30 1.34
N ILE A 75 1.58 5.25 1.69
CA ILE A 75 2.59 5.08 2.75
C ILE A 75 1.90 4.90 4.10
N VAL A 76 0.87 5.69 4.38
CA VAL A 76 0.09 5.59 5.64
C VAL A 76 -0.62 4.24 5.74
N GLU A 77 -1.20 3.72 4.65
CA GLU A 77 -1.84 2.40 4.63
C GLU A 77 -0.85 1.32 5.11
N LYS A 78 0.34 1.23 4.49
CA LYS A 78 1.35 0.25 4.91
C LYS A 78 1.86 0.47 6.33
N LEU A 79 2.18 1.71 6.68
CA LEU A 79 2.71 2.02 8.01
C LEU A 79 1.68 1.72 9.11
N SER A 80 0.40 1.96 8.86
CA SER A 80 -0.66 1.74 9.85
C SER A 80 -0.77 0.27 10.25
N PHE A 81 -0.68 -0.66 9.30
CA PHE A 81 -0.71 -2.09 9.58
C PHE A 81 0.54 -2.55 10.31
N ILE A 82 1.73 -2.13 9.86
CA ILE A 82 3.01 -2.46 10.52
C ILE A 82 3.00 -1.96 11.97
N ALA A 83 2.58 -0.72 12.22
CA ALA A 83 2.53 -0.15 13.55
C ALA A 83 1.55 -0.92 14.46
N ALA A 84 0.38 -1.30 13.95
CA ALA A 84 -0.57 -2.12 14.69
C ALA A 84 0.01 -3.50 15.03
N LEU A 85 0.67 -4.16 14.08
CA LEU A 85 1.30 -5.47 14.29
C LEU A 85 2.40 -5.41 15.35
N VAL A 86 3.30 -4.42 15.27
CA VAL A 86 4.36 -4.20 16.26
C VAL A 86 3.78 -3.91 17.64
N GLY A 87 2.75 -3.05 17.72
CA GLY A 87 2.07 -2.74 18.97
C GLY A 87 1.43 -3.97 19.61
N LEU A 88 0.69 -4.77 18.82
CA LEU A 88 0.05 -6.00 19.30
C LEU A 88 1.08 -7.05 19.72
N PHE A 89 2.17 -7.22 18.96
CA PHE A 89 3.24 -8.15 19.30
C PHE A 89 3.93 -7.74 20.61
N SER A 90 4.23 -6.46 20.77
CA SER A 90 4.86 -5.93 21.99
C SER A 90 3.98 -6.09 23.24
N LEU A 91 2.66 -6.14 23.06
CA LEU A 91 1.68 -6.40 24.12
C LEU A 91 1.42 -7.90 24.35
N GLY A 92 2.12 -8.80 23.65
CA GLY A 92 1.91 -10.24 23.72
C GLY A 92 0.54 -10.70 23.18
N ARG A 93 -0.12 -9.88 22.36
CA ARG A 93 -1.46 -10.14 21.81
C ARG A 93 -1.46 -10.85 20.46
N THR A 94 -0.30 -10.97 19.82
CA THR A 94 -0.14 -11.74 18.58
C THR A 94 1.28 -12.28 18.47
N SER A 95 1.41 -13.49 17.92
CA SER A 95 2.68 -14.15 17.63
C SER A 95 2.60 -14.99 16.34
N ASP A 96 1.59 -14.73 15.51
CA ASP A 96 1.33 -15.51 14.30
C ASP A 96 2.46 -15.29 13.25
N PRO A 97 3.19 -16.35 12.85
CA PRO A 97 4.22 -16.26 11.83
C PRO A 97 3.72 -15.74 10.47
N MET A 98 2.47 -16.02 10.10
CA MET A 98 1.88 -15.52 8.86
C MET A 98 1.64 -14.00 8.92
N LEU A 99 1.21 -13.48 10.06
CA LEU A 99 1.10 -12.03 10.26
C LEU A 99 2.48 -11.36 10.25
N ALA A 100 3.50 -12.01 10.82
CA ALA A 100 4.87 -11.52 10.76
C ALA A 100 5.39 -11.43 9.31
N LEU A 101 5.12 -12.46 8.49
CA LEU A 101 5.46 -12.45 7.07
C LEU A 101 4.71 -11.34 6.32
N ALA A 102 3.40 -11.18 6.57
CA ALA A 102 2.62 -10.11 5.97
C ALA A 102 3.17 -8.72 6.33
N GLY A 103 3.52 -8.48 7.60
CA GLY A 103 4.14 -7.25 8.06
C GLY A 103 5.51 -6.99 7.41
N ALA A 104 6.32 -8.03 7.20
CA ALA A 104 7.60 -7.91 6.51
C ALA A 104 7.44 -7.52 5.04
N LEU A 105 6.47 -8.12 4.34
CA LEU A 105 6.14 -7.75 2.96
C LEU A 105 5.63 -6.32 2.87
N ASP A 106 4.78 -5.89 3.80
CA ASP A 106 4.32 -4.52 3.88
C ASP A 106 5.47 -3.54 4.19
N ALA A 107 6.46 -3.92 4.99
CA ALA A 107 7.65 -3.10 5.25
C ALA A 107 8.49 -2.91 3.98
N VAL A 108 8.64 -3.96 3.16
CA VAL A 108 9.29 -3.87 1.84
C VAL A 108 8.49 -2.92 0.93
N MET A 109 7.17 -3.06 0.87
CA MET A 109 6.32 -2.18 0.09
C MET A 109 6.39 -0.72 0.57
N LEU A 110 6.38 -0.49 1.88
CA LEU A 110 6.54 0.82 2.50
C LEU A 110 7.84 1.48 2.04
N ALA A 111 8.96 0.76 2.12
CA ALA A 111 10.25 1.27 1.66
C ALA A 111 10.21 1.62 0.16
N LEU A 112 9.60 0.77 -0.67
CA LEU A 112 9.42 1.04 -2.10
C LEU A 112 8.53 2.26 -2.36
N PHE A 113 7.47 2.47 -1.58
CA PHE A 113 6.56 3.60 -1.73
C PHE A 113 7.22 4.92 -1.32
N VAL A 114 7.97 4.93 -0.21
CA VAL A 114 8.79 6.07 0.21
C VAL A 114 9.84 6.42 -0.85
N ALA A 115 10.56 5.42 -1.36
CA ALA A 115 11.54 5.62 -2.44
C ALA A 115 10.86 6.17 -3.71
N SER A 116 9.67 5.68 -4.05
CA SER A 116 8.88 6.15 -5.20
C SER A 116 8.41 7.60 -5.04
N TYR A 117 8.03 8.01 -3.83
CA TYR A 117 7.64 9.39 -3.52
C TYR A 117 8.82 10.38 -3.64
N GLY A 118 10.01 9.95 -3.22
CA GLY A 118 11.25 10.70 -3.41
C GLY A 118 11.64 10.81 -4.89
N ALA A 119 11.62 9.69 -5.61
CA ALA A 119 11.98 9.62 -7.03
C ALA A 119 11.01 10.36 -7.97
N THR A 120 9.82 10.73 -7.51
CA THR A 120 8.85 11.52 -8.28
C THR A 120 8.92 13.03 -7.98
N ARG A 121 9.63 13.48 -6.93
CA ARG A 121 9.91 14.91 -6.68
C ARG A 121 10.83 15.52 -7.73
N THR A 122 11.76 14.75 -8.25
CA THR A 122 12.81 15.23 -9.17
C THR A 122 12.29 15.52 -10.58
N VAL A 123 11.01 15.26 -10.86
CA VAL A 123 10.33 15.67 -12.10
C VAL A 123 9.54 16.95 -11.83
N ASP A 124 10.21 17.97 -11.30
CA ASP A 124 9.64 19.32 -11.29
C ASP A 124 9.76 19.89 -12.71
N HIS A 125 8.60 20.13 -13.33
CA HIS A 125 8.55 20.82 -14.61
C HIS A 125 8.90 22.28 -14.35
N GLY A 126 10.18 22.63 -14.56
CA GLY A 126 10.52 24.00 -14.94
C GLY A 126 9.61 24.37 -16.12
N ARG A 127 8.65 25.28 -15.89
CA ARG A 127 7.67 25.73 -16.89
C ARG A 127 8.40 26.03 -18.21
N PRO A 128 8.11 25.35 -19.33
CA PRO A 128 8.76 25.60 -20.62
C PRO A 128 8.37 26.94 -21.30
N GLY A 129 8.13 28.01 -20.54
CA GLY A 129 7.60 29.28 -21.06
C GLY A 129 8.29 30.57 -20.59
N GLU A 130 8.92 30.60 -19.41
CA GLU A 130 9.39 31.87 -18.82
C GLU A 130 10.82 32.28 -19.21
N ARG A 131 11.60 31.39 -19.85
CA ARG A 131 13.01 31.68 -20.21
C ARG A 131 13.22 32.45 -21.51
N LYS A 132 12.19 32.68 -22.34
CA LYS A 132 12.34 33.35 -23.65
C LYS A 132 11.93 34.82 -23.68
N LEU A 133 11.43 35.40 -22.58
CA LEU A 133 11.04 36.82 -22.55
C LEU A 133 12.17 37.79 -22.17
N TRP A 134 13.28 37.32 -21.61
CA TRP A 134 14.32 38.19 -21.01
C TRP A 134 15.62 38.31 -21.84
N MET A 135 15.67 37.77 -23.06
CA MET A 135 16.85 37.86 -23.95
C MET A 135 16.56 38.63 -25.25
N LYS A 136 15.56 39.53 -25.23
CA LYS A 136 15.15 40.31 -26.40
C LYS A 136 15.13 41.83 -26.19
N GLU A 137 15.83 42.33 -25.18
CA GLU A 137 16.10 43.76 -25.05
C GLU A 137 17.60 44.03 -25.07
#